data_AF-A0A9W6TY12-F1
#
_entry.id   AF-A0A9W6TY12-F1
#
_cell.length_a   1.000
_cell.length_b   1.000
_cell.length_c   1.000
_cell.angle_alpha   90.00
_cell.angle_beta   90.00
_cell.angle_gamma   90.00
#
_symmetry.space_group_name_H-M   'P 1'
#
loop_
_entity.id
_entity.type
_entity.pdbx_description
1 polymer ?
#
loop_
_entity_poly.entity_id
_entity_poly.type
_entity_poly.pdbx_seq_one_letter_code
_entity_poly.pdbx_strand_id
1 'polypeptide(L)'
;MKAKAARLEIKRQQQAIRAKEVAGEKALHDEKVRWRRREALVASLRQQSAKWTTGENYTEKLKEDVFIYSPQQISARGSFDPSSTSGSAVSWLEKLQRMKPAGVHDSSDEEAATAVASAADEEDASKPKKEEETSRCVEARRARGAVALLTLCACLSPSVQLPKFAEIVNLTLASGEKRQGKVLEVHGSKAVVQVFEGTDGIDNRHTHCEFTGDVLKMAISEEMLGRAFNGSGKAIDGAPAVVAEEYLDIEGQPINPSCRDYPKEMIQTGISAIDVMNSIARGQKIPLFSAAGLPHNEIAAQIVRQAGLVQRKDVMDSHEDNFAIVFGAMGVNMETARFFRNDFEESGSMQKTALFMNLANDPTIERIVTPRLALTTAEYLAYERDLHVLVILTDMSSYADALREVSAAREEVPGRRGYPGYMYTDLSTLYERAGRVTGRNGSITQLPILTMPNDDITHPIPDLTGYITEGQYASYATGKDVQAMKAVVGEEALSLEDHLYLKFTDKFEGKFIAQGPYQSRDIYESLDLAWSLFRAFPKELLKKIPKKHLDTYYARRTQAREEKEEVNRGDVMHAWHFR
;
A
#
# COMPACT_ATOMS: atom_id res chain seq x y z
N MET A 1 12.27 -56.40 -36.37
CA MET A 1 11.13 -55.80 -35.64
C MET A 1 11.53 -54.56 -34.83
N LYS A 2 12.44 -54.66 -33.83
CA LYS A 2 12.84 -53.51 -32.98
C LYS A 2 13.41 -52.30 -33.72
N ALA A 3 14.27 -52.51 -34.73
CA ALA A 3 14.82 -51.41 -35.55
C ALA A 3 13.76 -50.67 -36.40
N LYS A 4 12.68 -51.37 -36.79
CA LYS A 4 11.58 -50.79 -37.56
C LYS A 4 10.66 -49.94 -36.67
N ALA A 5 10.46 -50.36 -35.42
CA ALA A 5 9.75 -49.59 -34.39
C ALA A 5 10.51 -48.30 -34.02
N ALA A 6 11.83 -48.38 -33.80
CA ALA A 6 12.65 -47.21 -33.51
C ALA A 6 12.64 -46.15 -34.64
N ARG A 7 12.68 -46.60 -35.91
CA ARG A 7 12.55 -45.69 -37.06
C ARG A 7 11.16 -45.02 -37.14
N LEU A 8 10.11 -45.73 -36.73
CA LEU A 8 8.75 -45.18 -36.71
C LEU A 8 8.59 -44.13 -35.60
N GLU A 9 9.19 -44.38 -34.45
CA GLU A 9 9.19 -43.48 -33.29
C GLU A 9 9.93 -42.17 -33.60
N ILE A 10 11.11 -42.26 -34.21
CA ILE A 10 11.88 -41.08 -34.66
C ILE A 10 11.08 -40.26 -35.67
N LYS A 11 10.37 -40.94 -36.60
CA LYS A 11 9.55 -40.26 -37.61
C LYS A 11 8.33 -39.55 -36.98
N ARG A 12 7.73 -40.13 -35.93
CA ARG A 12 6.67 -39.49 -35.13
C ARG A 12 7.19 -38.28 -34.36
N GLN A 13 8.35 -38.39 -33.71
CA GLN A 13 8.96 -37.27 -32.99
C GLN A 13 9.32 -36.12 -33.92
N GLN A 14 9.87 -36.40 -35.11
CA GLN A 14 10.16 -35.38 -36.12
C GLN A 14 8.89 -34.70 -36.64
N GLN A 15 7.79 -35.44 -36.83
CA GLN A 15 6.49 -34.85 -37.22
C GLN A 15 5.89 -33.98 -36.11
N ALA A 16 6.02 -34.38 -34.84
CA ALA A 16 5.53 -33.61 -33.70
C ALA A 16 6.30 -32.29 -33.50
N ILE A 17 7.62 -32.30 -33.70
CA ILE A 17 8.46 -31.08 -33.64
C ILE A 17 8.05 -30.11 -34.76
N ARG A 18 7.92 -30.62 -35.99
CA ARG A 18 7.53 -29.79 -37.15
C ARG A 18 6.14 -29.18 -37.00
N ALA A 19 5.20 -29.91 -36.38
CA ALA A 19 3.87 -29.38 -36.08
C ALA A 19 3.90 -28.26 -35.03
N LYS A 20 4.78 -28.36 -34.02
CA LYS A 20 4.97 -27.30 -33.01
C LYS A 20 5.60 -26.04 -33.61
N GLU A 21 6.58 -26.19 -34.51
CA GLU A 21 7.19 -25.06 -35.22
C GLU A 21 6.17 -24.29 -36.07
N VAL A 22 5.36 -25.01 -36.86
CA VAL A 22 4.30 -24.40 -37.68
C VAL A 22 3.23 -23.72 -36.82
N ALA A 23 2.88 -24.31 -35.66
CA ALA A 23 1.96 -23.67 -34.72
C ALA A 23 2.55 -22.39 -34.10
N GLY A 24 3.85 -22.39 -33.78
CA GLY A 24 4.58 -21.22 -33.30
C GLY A 24 4.64 -20.09 -34.33
N GLU A 25 4.95 -20.41 -35.59
CA GLU A 25 4.97 -19.42 -36.68
C GLU A 25 3.58 -18.83 -36.95
N LYS A 26 2.53 -19.65 -36.88
CA LYS A 26 1.15 -19.18 -37.05
C LYS A 26 0.71 -18.26 -35.89
N ALA A 27 1.08 -18.59 -34.66
CA ALA A 27 0.82 -17.74 -33.50
C ALA A 27 1.53 -16.38 -33.60
N LEU A 28 2.79 -16.38 -34.04
CA LEU A 28 3.58 -15.16 -34.28
C LEU A 28 2.97 -14.30 -35.40
N HIS A 29 2.46 -14.94 -36.47
CA HIS A 29 1.77 -14.24 -37.55
C HIS A 29 0.46 -13.60 -37.07
N ASP A 30 -0.36 -14.32 -36.30
CA ASP A 30 -1.62 -13.81 -35.74
C ASP A 30 -1.39 -12.67 -34.74
N GLU A 31 -0.27 -12.70 -34.01
CA GLU A 31 0.12 -11.60 -33.12
C GLU A 31 0.56 -10.37 -33.92
N LYS A 32 1.36 -10.52 -34.98
CA LYS A 32 1.72 -9.41 -35.89
C LYS A 32 0.50 -8.78 -36.57
N VAL A 33 -0.49 -9.59 -36.98
CA VAL A 33 -1.74 -9.08 -37.57
C VAL A 33 -2.56 -8.32 -36.53
N ARG A 34 -2.64 -8.82 -35.28
CA ARG A 34 -3.30 -8.11 -34.17
C ARG A 34 -2.60 -6.80 -33.83
N TRP A 35 -1.28 -6.77 -33.84
CA TRP A 35 -0.48 -5.57 -33.60
C TRP A 35 -0.73 -4.49 -34.66
N ARG A 36 -0.72 -4.86 -35.96
CA ARG A 36 -1.06 -3.93 -37.05
C ARG A 36 -2.49 -3.37 -36.96
N ARG A 37 -3.46 -4.19 -36.55
CA ARG A 37 -4.84 -3.73 -36.31
C ARG A 37 -4.93 -2.74 -35.15
N ARG A 38 -4.18 -2.95 -34.06
CA ARG A 38 -4.10 -1.99 -32.95
C ARG A 38 -3.47 -0.68 -33.39
N GLU A 39 -2.38 -0.71 -34.15
CA GLU A 39 -1.77 0.53 -34.65
C GLU A 39 -2.70 1.32 -35.57
N ALA A 40 -3.43 0.64 -36.47
CA ALA A 40 -4.42 1.30 -37.33
C ALA A 40 -5.56 1.94 -36.50
N LEU A 41 -6.00 1.27 -35.43
CA LEU A 41 -7.05 1.76 -34.54
C LEU A 41 -6.55 2.94 -33.68
N VAL A 42 -5.30 2.89 -33.20
CA VAL A 42 -4.65 4.00 -32.50
C VAL A 42 -4.41 5.19 -33.42
N ALA A 43 -4.04 4.96 -34.68
CA ALA A 43 -3.90 6.02 -35.68
C ALA A 43 -5.25 6.68 -36.00
N SER A 44 -6.32 5.88 -36.13
CA SER A 44 -7.70 6.39 -36.28
C SER A 44 -8.14 7.20 -35.06
N LEU A 45 -7.86 6.72 -33.85
CA LEU A 45 -8.17 7.44 -32.61
C LEU A 45 -7.36 8.73 -32.48
N ARG A 46 -6.11 8.77 -32.93
CA ARG A 46 -5.30 10.00 -32.99
C ARG A 46 -5.84 11.00 -34.01
N GLN A 47 -6.29 10.53 -35.18
CA GLN A 47 -6.98 11.38 -36.16
C GLN A 47 -8.31 11.91 -35.65
N GLN A 48 -9.07 11.10 -34.91
CA GLN A 48 -10.30 11.55 -34.24
C GLN A 48 -9.99 12.56 -33.14
N SER A 49 -9.02 12.28 -32.26
CA SER A 49 -8.57 13.21 -31.22
C SER A 49 -8.06 14.54 -31.78
N ALA A 50 -7.36 14.53 -32.92
CA ALA A 50 -6.94 15.75 -33.63
C ALA A 50 -8.12 16.58 -34.17
N LYS A 51 -9.25 15.93 -34.52
CA LYS A 51 -10.50 16.63 -34.88
C LYS A 51 -11.24 17.19 -33.66
N TRP A 52 -10.95 16.68 -32.47
CA TRP A 52 -11.62 17.06 -31.22
C TRP A 52 -10.87 18.18 -30.47
N THR A 53 -9.67 18.54 -30.90
CA THR A 53 -8.77 19.48 -30.19
C THR A 53 -8.83 20.92 -30.69
N THR A 54 -9.67 21.25 -31.67
CA THR A 54 -9.95 22.64 -32.07
C THR A 54 -11.09 23.20 -31.21
N GLY A 55 -10.78 24.23 -30.41
CA GLY A 55 -11.65 24.80 -29.37
C GLY A 55 -13.05 25.27 -29.81
N GLU A 56 -13.27 25.49 -31.11
CA GLU A 56 -14.57 25.93 -31.66
C GLU A 56 -15.62 24.81 -31.71
N ASN A 57 -15.23 23.53 -31.82
CA ASN A 57 -16.17 22.39 -31.91
C ASN A 57 -16.74 21.92 -30.56
N TYR A 58 -16.08 22.25 -29.44
CA TYR A 58 -16.49 21.79 -28.11
C TYR A 58 -17.70 22.57 -27.57
N THR A 59 -17.83 23.83 -27.95
CA THR A 59 -18.91 24.73 -27.50
C THR A 59 -20.20 24.60 -28.30
N GLU A 60 -20.13 24.23 -29.59
CA GLU A 60 -21.33 24.05 -30.42
C GLU A 60 -22.04 22.72 -30.17
N LYS A 61 -21.33 21.65 -29.81
CA LYS A 61 -21.95 20.32 -29.60
C LYS A 61 -22.54 20.04 -28.23
N LEU A 62 -22.22 20.82 -27.20
CA LEU A 62 -22.91 20.71 -25.90
C LEU A 62 -24.36 21.25 -25.95
N LYS A 63 -24.76 21.88 -27.05
CA LYS A 63 -26.13 22.37 -27.27
C LYS A 63 -27.07 21.34 -27.90
N GLU A 64 -26.58 20.18 -28.34
CA GLU A 64 -27.43 19.14 -28.92
C GLU A 64 -27.22 17.78 -28.21
N ASP A 65 -28.32 17.30 -27.62
CA ASP A 65 -28.64 15.96 -27.13
C ASP A 65 -27.91 15.38 -25.90
N VAL A 66 -28.50 15.62 -24.72
CA VAL A 66 -28.46 14.68 -23.57
C VAL A 66 -29.90 14.36 -23.17
N PHE A 67 -30.40 13.20 -23.60
CA PHE A 67 -31.69 12.66 -23.15
C PHE A 67 -31.52 11.92 -21.81
N ILE A 68 -32.19 12.39 -20.77
CA ILE A 68 -32.30 11.72 -19.46
C ILE A 68 -33.58 10.85 -19.50
N TYR A 69 -33.43 9.53 -19.41
CA TYR A 69 -34.58 8.63 -19.22
C TYR A 69 -34.96 8.56 -17.75
N SER A 70 -36.26 8.61 -17.44
CA SER A 70 -36.76 8.40 -16.08
C SER A 70 -36.85 6.90 -15.74
N PRO A 71 -36.66 6.48 -14.47
CA PRO A 71 -36.68 5.07 -14.07
C PRO A 71 -37.99 4.33 -14.39
N GLN A 72 -39.10 5.05 -14.59
CA GLN A 72 -40.40 4.48 -14.94
C GLN A 72 -40.49 4.06 -16.42
N GLN A 73 -39.63 4.57 -17.30
CA GLN A 73 -39.59 4.17 -18.72
C GLN A 73 -38.78 2.88 -18.95
N ILE A 74 -37.97 2.46 -17.97
CA ILE A 74 -37.10 1.27 -18.06
C ILE A 74 -37.85 -0.01 -17.69
N SER A 75 -38.90 0.05 -16.86
CA SER A 75 -39.61 -1.17 -16.40
C SER A 75 -40.66 -1.71 -17.38
N ALA A 76 -40.96 -1.01 -18.48
CA ALA A 76 -42.02 -1.39 -19.42
C ALA A 76 -41.56 -2.19 -20.66
N ARG A 77 -40.32 -2.69 -20.72
CA ARG A 77 -39.84 -3.52 -21.84
C ARG A 77 -39.32 -4.87 -21.35
N GLY A 78 -39.99 -5.93 -21.78
CA GLY A 78 -39.83 -7.30 -21.31
C GLY A 78 -38.43 -7.88 -21.44
N SER A 79 -38.17 -8.83 -20.55
CA SER A 79 -36.97 -9.65 -20.39
C SER A 79 -36.46 -10.29 -21.69
N PHE A 80 -35.14 -10.22 -21.93
CA PHE A 80 -34.46 -10.96 -22.98
C PHE A 80 -33.48 -11.98 -22.36
N ASP A 81 -33.54 -13.23 -22.82
CA ASP A 81 -32.82 -14.39 -22.29
C ASP A 81 -31.40 -14.53 -22.91
N PRO A 82 -30.30 -14.68 -22.14
CA PRO A 82 -28.92 -14.59 -22.67
C PRO A 82 -28.40 -15.88 -23.33
N SER A 83 -29.19 -16.94 -23.44
CA SER A 83 -28.70 -18.27 -23.80
C SER A 83 -28.56 -18.57 -25.30
N SER A 84 -28.86 -17.62 -26.21
CA SER A 84 -28.74 -17.88 -27.66
C SER A 84 -28.07 -16.74 -28.44
N THR A 85 -26.75 -16.82 -28.63
CA THR A 85 -26.06 -16.75 -29.95
C THR A 85 -24.55 -16.46 -29.79
N SER A 86 -23.76 -17.30 -30.45
CA SER A 86 -22.36 -17.06 -30.77
C SER A 86 -22.24 -16.02 -31.89
N GLY A 87 -21.64 -14.86 -31.60
CA GLY A 87 -21.39 -13.83 -32.62
C GLY A 87 -20.55 -12.66 -32.10
N SER A 88 -19.50 -12.29 -32.83
CA SER A 88 -18.54 -11.25 -32.45
C SER A 88 -19.16 -9.84 -32.32
N ALA A 89 -18.56 -9.00 -31.47
CA ALA A 89 -18.97 -7.62 -31.16
C ALA A 89 -19.16 -6.67 -32.38
N VAL A 90 -18.67 -7.05 -33.55
CA VAL A 90 -18.84 -6.28 -34.80
C VAL A 90 -20.27 -6.36 -35.34
N SER A 91 -20.96 -7.50 -35.15
CA SER A 91 -22.37 -7.71 -35.55
C SER A 91 -23.36 -6.83 -34.77
N TRP A 92 -22.99 -6.44 -33.54
CA TRP A 92 -23.79 -5.59 -32.66
C TRP A 92 -23.81 -4.12 -33.12
N LEU A 93 -22.67 -3.60 -33.61
CA LEU A 93 -22.52 -2.21 -34.02
C LEU A 93 -23.23 -1.91 -35.36
N GLU A 94 -23.21 -2.85 -36.32
CA GLU A 94 -23.91 -2.67 -37.60
C GLU A 94 -25.45 -2.72 -37.47
N LYS A 95 -25.98 -3.42 -36.46
CA LYS A 95 -27.44 -3.47 -36.21
C LYS A 95 -27.97 -2.21 -35.54
N LEU A 96 -27.19 -1.59 -34.66
CA LEU A 96 -27.57 -0.34 -33.99
C LEU A 96 -27.62 0.86 -34.96
N GLN A 97 -26.79 0.87 -36.00
CA GLN A 97 -26.72 1.98 -36.97
C GLN A 97 -27.88 2.00 -38.00
N ARG A 98 -28.74 0.97 -38.05
CA ARG A 98 -29.81 0.84 -39.05
C ARG A 98 -31.21 1.27 -38.61
N MET A 99 -31.40 1.76 -37.38
CA MET A 99 -32.73 2.18 -36.91
C MET A 99 -32.83 3.72 -36.82
N LYS A 100 -33.48 4.35 -37.82
CA LYS A 100 -33.92 5.75 -37.77
C LYS A 100 -35.38 5.84 -37.31
N PRO A 101 -35.77 6.92 -36.58
CA PRO A 101 -37.15 7.17 -36.19
C PRO A 101 -37.97 7.77 -37.34
N ALA A 102 -39.28 7.49 -37.35
CA ALA A 102 -40.26 8.06 -38.28
C ALA A 102 -41.11 9.12 -37.57
N GLY A 103 -41.22 10.30 -38.20
CA GLY A 103 -42.34 11.27 -38.15
C GLY A 103 -42.67 12.00 -36.83
N VAL A 104 -42.69 13.35 -36.86
CA VAL A 104 -43.91 14.20 -36.80
C VAL A 104 -43.54 15.70 -36.71
N HIS A 105 -44.01 16.45 -37.73
CA HIS A 105 -44.41 17.86 -37.94
C HIS A 105 -43.73 19.11 -37.30
N ASP A 106 -43.43 20.05 -38.21
CA ASP A 106 -43.15 21.50 -38.02
C ASP A 106 -44.37 22.32 -37.59
N SER A 107 -44.17 23.39 -36.80
CA SER A 107 -44.31 24.81 -37.23
C SER A 107 -44.34 25.84 -36.08
N SER A 108 -43.56 26.91 -36.28
CA SER A 108 -43.68 28.34 -35.89
C SER A 108 -44.04 28.77 -34.45
N ASP A 109 -43.15 29.57 -33.83
CA ASP A 109 -43.41 31.00 -33.58
C ASP A 109 -42.12 31.77 -33.20
N GLU A 110 -42.09 33.02 -33.65
CA GLU A 110 -41.00 34.01 -33.69
C GLU A 110 -40.86 34.86 -32.41
N GLU A 111 -39.68 35.48 -32.27
CA GLU A 111 -39.37 36.77 -31.60
C GLU A 111 -39.55 36.96 -30.07
N ALA A 112 -38.41 37.20 -29.37
CA ALA A 112 -38.11 38.45 -28.65
C ALA A 112 -36.93 38.29 -27.67
N ALA A 113 -35.77 38.88 -27.99
CA ALA A 113 -34.86 39.45 -26.97
C ALA A 113 -33.73 40.25 -27.66
N THR A 114 -33.84 41.58 -27.64
CA THR A 114 -32.72 42.49 -27.90
C THR A 114 -32.85 43.71 -26.98
N ALA A 115 -31.71 44.15 -26.44
CA ALA A 115 -31.45 45.38 -25.67
C ALA A 115 -32.03 45.39 -24.22
N VAL A 116 -31.34 45.88 -23.18
CA VAL A 116 -30.52 47.10 -23.08
C VAL A 116 -29.44 46.92 -22.01
N ALA A 117 -28.22 47.37 -22.32
CA ALA A 117 -27.18 47.69 -21.34
C ALA A 117 -27.13 49.21 -21.11
N SER A 118 -26.57 49.60 -19.96
CA SER A 118 -26.24 50.96 -19.46
C SER A 118 -27.22 51.58 -18.47
N ALA A 119 -26.76 51.73 -17.23
CA ALA A 119 -26.74 52.99 -16.48
C ALA A 119 -25.88 52.77 -15.22
N ALA A 120 -24.81 53.55 -15.10
CA ALA A 120 -24.00 53.69 -13.90
C ALA A 120 -24.32 55.05 -13.24
N ASP A 121 -23.98 55.10 -11.95
CA ASP A 121 -23.63 56.26 -11.11
C ASP A 121 -24.64 56.79 -10.06
N GLU A 122 -24.12 56.71 -8.82
CA GLU A 122 -24.18 57.60 -7.65
C GLU A 122 -25.48 57.79 -6.84
N GLU A 123 -25.48 57.35 -5.57
CA GLU A 123 -25.50 58.24 -4.38
C GLU A 123 -25.36 57.49 -3.02
N ASP A 124 -24.37 57.95 -2.23
CA ASP A 124 -24.27 58.20 -0.79
C ASP A 124 -24.44 57.16 0.36
N ALA A 125 -23.30 56.95 1.03
CA ALA A 125 -22.99 57.20 2.46
C ALA A 125 -23.72 56.48 3.62
N SER A 126 -22.90 55.63 4.28
CA SER A 126 -22.66 55.57 5.74
C SER A 126 -23.68 54.91 6.68
N LYS A 127 -23.27 53.79 7.30
CA LYS A 127 -23.49 53.42 8.71
C LYS A 127 -22.56 52.27 9.10
N PRO A 128 -21.95 52.27 10.29
CA PRO A 128 -21.03 51.20 10.71
C PRO A 128 -21.85 49.99 11.16
N LYS A 129 -21.64 48.82 10.53
CA LYS A 129 -22.18 47.55 11.03
C LYS A 129 -21.18 46.95 12.01
N LYS A 130 -21.67 46.72 13.22
CA LYS A 130 -21.04 45.91 14.26
C LYS A 130 -20.62 44.56 13.68
N GLU A 131 -19.40 44.14 13.96
CA GLU A 131 -18.96 42.75 13.78
C GLU A 131 -19.73 41.90 14.80
N GLU A 132 -20.79 41.24 14.32
CA GLU A 132 -21.40 40.10 15.00
C GLU A 132 -20.73 38.84 14.47
N GLU A 133 -20.04 38.10 15.35
CA GLU A 133 -19.57 36.74 15.09
C GLU A 133 -20.77 35.84 14.76
N THR A 134 -21.04 35.62 13.48
CA THR A 134 -22.10 34.71 13.04
C THR A 134 -21.62 33.26 13.17
N SER A 135 -21.82 32.66 14.34
CA SER A 135 -21.73 31.22 14.56
C SER A 135 -22.78 30.50 13.70
N ARG A 136 -22.33 29.58 12.83
CA ARG A 136 -23.19 28.87 11.86
C ARG A 136 -24.00 27.76 12.54
N CYS A 137 -25.33 27.82 12.45
CA CYS A 137 -26.23 26.71 12.82
C CYS A 137 -26.54 25.86 11.58
N VAL A 138 -26.20 24.57 11.62
CA VAL A 138 -26.46 23.61 10.54
C VAL A 138 -27.36 22.51 11.11
N GLU A 139 -28.55 22.33 10.55
CA GLU A 139 -29.43 21.23 10.94
C GLU A 139 -28.92 19.89 10.38
N ALA A 140 -28.52 18.96 11.25
CA ALA A 140 -28.34 17.57 10.84
C ALA A 140 -29.72 16.94 10.60
N ARG A 141 -29.91 16.13 9.57
CA ARG A 141 -31.23 15.52 9.28
C ARG A 141 -31.24 13.99 9.33
N ARG A 142 -30.07 13.33 9.29
CA ARG A 142 -29.95 11.87 9.40
C ARG A 142 -28.52 11.45 9.75
N ALA A 143 -28.33 10.76 10.87
CA ALA A 143 -27.10 10.04 11.18
C ALA A 143 -27.34 8.52 11.03
N ARG A 144 -26.43 7.80 10.37
CA ARG A 144 -26.41 6.33 10.34
C ARG A 144 -24.97 5.85 10.53
N GLY A 145 -24.71 5.16 11.63
CA GLY A 145 -23.37 4.59 11.90
C GLY A 145 -22.27 5.65 11.90
N ALA A 146 -21.17 5.42 11.21
CA ALA A 146 -20.01 6.32 11.21
C ALA A 146 -20.18 7.58 10.30
N VAL A 147 -21.31 7.71 9.59
CA VAL A 147 -21.55 8.78 8.61
C VAL A 147 -22.75 9.63 9.02
N ALA A 148 -22.54 10.95 9.10
CA ALA A 148 -23.59 11.92 9.35
C ALA A 148 -23.96 12.64 8.05
N LEU A 149 -25.21 12.51 7.62
CA LEU A 149 -25.74 13.30 6.50
C LEU A 149 -26.16 14.67 7.04
N LEU A 150 -25.27 15.66 6.91
CA LEU A 150 -25.54 17.06 7.23
C LEU A 150 -26.21 17.73 6.02
N THR A 151 -27.52 17.98 6.11
CA THR A 151 -28.20 18.77 5.08
C THR A 151 -28.09 20.24 5.49
N LEU A 152 -27.12 20.96 4.92
CA LEU A 152 -27.08 22.42 5.00
C LEU A 152 -28.39 22.99 4.44
N CYS A 153 -29.26 23.49 5.32
CA CYS A 153 -30.45 24.22 4.92
C CYS A 153 -29.97 25.62 4.54
N ALA A 154 -29.93 25.88 3.23
CA ALA A 154 -29.49 27.14 2.66
C ALA A 154 -30.45 28.28 3.01
N CYS A 155 -30.21 28.96 4.14
CA CYS A 155 -30.49 30.39 4.21
C CYS A 155 -29.38 31.09 3.43
N LEU A 156 -29.61 31.26 2.11
CA LEU A 156 -28.73 32.00 1.20
C LEU A 156 -28.59 33.45 1.69
N SER A 157 -27.59 33.71 2.53
CA SER A 157 -26.89 34.99 2.48
C SER A 157 -25.94 34.94 1.27
N PRO A 158 -25.85 35.98 0.44
CA PRO A 158 -24.95 36.05 -0.72
C PRO A 158 -23.44 36.01 -0.37
N SER A 159 -23.09 35.84 0.91
CA SER A 159 -21.71 35.79 1.43
C SER A 159 -21.22 34.40 1.87
N VAL A 160 -21.97 33.32 1.62
CA VAL A 160 -21.63 31.97 2.12
C VAL A 160 -20.70 31.24 1.14
N GLN A 161 -19.50 30.86 1.60
CA GLN A 161 -18.56 30.02 0.86
C GLN A 161 -19.14 28.60 0.69
N LEU A 162 -19.02 28.06 -0.52
CA LEU A 162 -19.45 26.70 -0.85
C LEU A 162 -18.54 25.67 -0.14
N PRO A 163 -19.10 24.57 0.41
CA PRO A 163 -18.31 23.52 1.04
C PRO A 163 -17.38 22.87 0.02
N LYS A 164 -16.14 22.58 0.44
CA LYS A 164 -15.14 21.93 -0.40
C LYS A 164 -15.05 20.44 -0.11
N PHE A 165 -14.61 19.66 -1.10
CA PHE A 165 -14.30 18.26 -0.90
C PHE A 165 -13.09 18.09 0.03
N ALA A 166 -13.11 17.08 0.90
CA ALA A 166 -12.08 16.79 1.91
C ALA A 166 -11.83 17.89 2.96
N GLU A 167 -12.72 18.88 3.05
CA GLU A 167 -12.67 19.93 4.06
C GLU A 167 -12.93 19.38 5.47
N ILE A 168 -12.29 19.96 6.49
CA ILE A 168 -12.54 19.61 7.89
C ILE A 168 -13.67 20.42 8.49
N VAL A 169 -14.51 19.73 9.26
CA VAL A 169 -15.66 20.25 9.98
C VAL A 169 -15.48 19.96 11.46
N ASN A 170 -15.60 20.99 12.29
CA ASN A 170 -15.65 20.86 13.74
C ASN A 170 -17.12 20.80 14.18
N LEU A 171 -17.52 19.71 14.80
CA LEU A 171 -18.85 19.52 15.36
C LEU A 171 -18.81 19.80 16.86
N THR A 172 -19.68 20.67 17.35
CA THR A 172 -19.91 20.88 18.78
C THR A 172 -21.27 20.32 19.14
N LEU A 173 -21.27 19.23 19.91
CA LEU A 173 -22.48 18.57 20.40
C LEU A 173 -23.23 19.44 21.41
N ALA A 174 -24.50 19.10 21.65
CA ALA A 174 -25.31 19.74 22.69
C ALA A 174 -24.71 19.59 24.11
N SER A 175 -23.92 18.55 24.34
CA SER A 175 -23.15 18.33 25.57
C SER A 175 -21.94 19.27 25.72
N GLY A 176 -21.57 20.00 24.66
CA GLY A 176 -20.34 20.79 24.58
C GLY A 176 -19.12 19.99 24.11
N GLU A 177 -19.23 18.68 23.91
CA GLU A 177 -18.16 17.85 23.37
C GLU A 177 -17.85 18.27 21.91
N LYS A 178 -16.56 18.37 21.59
CA LYS A 178 -16.09 18.71 20.25
C LYS A 178 -15.62 17.45 19.52
N ARG A 179 -16.13 17.24 18.31
CA ARG A 179 -15.75 16.16 17.39
C ARG A 179 -15.27 16.72 16.08
N GLN A 180 -14.47 15.95 15.37
CA GLN A 180 -13.95 16.33 14.06
C GLN A 180 -14.57 15.45 12.98
N GLY A 181 -14.76 16.02 11.80
CA GLY A 181 -15.24 15.28 10.65
C GLY A 181 -14.67 15.80 9.34
N LYS A 182 -14.69 14.94 8.32
CA LYS A 182 -14.22 15.22 6.97
C LYS A 182 -15.39 15.24 6.00
N VAL A 183 -15.44 16.24 5.13
CA VAL A 183 -16.41 16.28 4.02
C VAL A 183 -16.03 15.24 2.97
N LEU A 184 -16.91 14.26 2.74
CA LEU A 184 -16.73 13.21 1.75
C LEU A 184 -17.34 13.54 0.39
N GLU A 185 -18.46 14.28 0.38
CA GLU A 185 -19.19 14.54 -0.86
C GLU A 185 -19.95 15.84 -0.76
N VAL A 186 -19.99 16.58 -1.85
CA VAL A 186 -20.71 17.85 -1.96
C VAL A 186 -21.63 17.79 -3.17
N HIS A 187 -22.93 17.99 -2.94
CA HIS A 187 -23.96 18.04 -3.97
C HIS A 187 -24.73 19.35 -3.86
N GLY A 188 -24.33 20.35 -4.67
CA GLY A 188 -24.92 21.68 -4.62
C GLY A 188 -24.78 22.29 -3.22
N SER A 189 -25.90 22.43 -2.51
CA SER A 189 -25.92 22.93 -1.13
C SER A 189 -25.87 21.85 -0.05
N LYS A 190 -25.64 20.58 -0.38
CA LYS A 190 -25.59 19.47 0.60
C LYS A 190 -24.17 18.95 0.74
N ALA A 191 -23.76 18.63 1.97
CA ALA A 191 -22.45 18.04 2.25
C ALA A 191 -22.60 16.77 3.09
N VAL A 192 -21.95 15.69 2.67
CA VAL A 192 -21.87 14.44 3.46
C VAL A 192 -20.61 14.50 4.28
N VAL A 193 -20.73 14.39 5.61
CA VAL A 193 -19.59 14.49 6.53
C VAL A 193 -19.43 13.19 7.29
N GLN A 194 -18.19 12.70 7.31
CA GLN A 194 -17.79 11.56 8.11
C GLN A 194 -17.21 12.05 9.43
N VAL A 195 -17.77 11.62 10.56
CA VAL A 195 -17.34 12.06 11.90
C VAL A 195 -16.37 11.03 12.48
N PHE A 196 -15.15 11.45 12.84
CA PHE A 196 -14.08 10.55 13.27
C PHE A 196 -14.42 9.81 14.56
N GLU A 197 -14.94 10.51 15.56
CA GLU A 197 -15.28 9.96 16.88
C GLU A 197 -16.65 9.25 16.92
N GLY A 198 -17.30 9.08 15.76
CA GLY A 198 -18.63 8.46 15.64
C GLY A 198 -19.79 9.43 15.82
N THR A 199 -21.02 8.97 15.55
CA THR A 199 -22.22 9.83 15.56
C THR A 199 -23.07 9.72 16.83
N ASP A 200 -22.61 8.96 17.83
CA ASP A 200 -23.39 8.73 19.04
C ASP A 200 -23.59 10.02 19.83
N GLY A 201 -24.85 10.35 20.13
CA GLY A 201 -25.21 11.58 20.85
C GLY A 201 -25.33 12.84 19.98
N ILE A 202 -25.15 12.76 18.66
CA ILE A 202 -25.38 13.89 17.75
C ILE A 202 -26.88 14.18 17.66
N ASP A 203 -27.29 15.37 18.12
CA ASP A 203 -28.64 15.88 17.94
C ASP A 203 -28.76 16.71 16.65
N ASN A 204 -29.93 16.70 16.04
CA ASN A 204 -30.21 17.40 14.80
C ASN A 204 -30.38 18.91 14.97
N ARG A 205 -30.79 19.36 16.17
CA ARG A 205 -31.18 20.76 16.42
C ARG A 205 -30.13 21.57 17.18
N HIS A 206 -29.48 20.95 18.17
CA HIS A 206 -28.57 21.65 19.07
C HIS A 206 -27.08 21.38 18.78
N THR A 207 -26.77 20.60 17.74
CA THR A 207 -25.38 20.40 17.30
C THR A 207 -24.98 21.50 16.34
N HIS A 208 -23.88 22.17 16.63
CA HIS A 208 -23.32 23.20 15.75
C HIS A 208 -22.18 22.61 14.93
N CYS A 209 -22.12 22.97 13.64
CA CYS A 209 -21.06 22.51 12.74
C CYS A 209 -20.35 23.72 12.15
N GLU A 210 -19.05 23.80 12.38
CA GLU A 210 -18.17 24.85 11.86
C GLU A 210 -17.26 24.27 10.77
N PHE A 211 -17.34 24.87 9.58
CA PHE A 211 -16.53 24.50 8.43
C PHE A 211 -15.24 25.31 8.43
N THR A 212 -14.09 24.63 8.43
CA THR A 212 -12.77 25.27 8.59
C THR A 212 -12.25 25.94 7.30
N GLY A 213 -12.78 25.58 6.13
CA GLY A 213 -12.37 26.10 4.82
C GLY A 213 -11.12 25.42 4.22
N ASP A 214 -10.49 24.52 4.97
CA ASP A 214 -9.22 23.87 4.66
C ASP A 214 -9.29 22.35 4.88
N VAL A 215 -8.31 21.63 4.33
CA VAL A 215 -8.16 20.18 4.48
C VAL A 215 -7.54 19.81 5.83
N LEU A 216 -7.51 18.51 6.15
CA LEU A 216 -6.91 18.03 7.38
C LEU A 216 -5.39 18.22 7.35
N LYS A 217 -4.92 19.18 8.15
CA LYS A 217 -3.50 19.43 8.35
C LYS A 217 -3.06 18.95 9.72
N MET A 218 -1.87 18.40 9.77
CA MET A 218 -1.22 17.95 10.99
C MET A 218 -0.15 18.95 11.40
N ALA A 219 -0.14 19.29 12.70
CA ALA A 219 0.96 20.01 13.31
C ALA A 219 2.19 19.10 13.39
N ILE A 220 3.28 19.48 12.74
CA ILE A 220 4.50 18.67 12.68
C ILE A 220 5.67 19.45 13.28
N SER A 221 6.53 18.72 13.98
CA SER A 221 7.74 19.22 14.63
C SER A 221 8.72 18.07 14.82
N GLU A 222 10.01 18.40 14.94
CA GLU A 222 11.04 17.44 15.33
C GLU A 222 10.83 16.89 16.75
N GLU A 223 10.14 17.64 17.63
CA GLU A 223 9.76 17.22 18.99
C GLU A 223 8.77 16.04 19.04
N MET A 224 8.28 15.58 17.88
CA MET A 224 7.43 14.39 17.79
C MET A 224 8.22 13.08 18.02
N LEU A 225 9.54 13.10 17.83
CA LEU A 225 10.40 11.98 18.21
C LEU A 225 10.45 11.83 19.73
N GLY A 226 10.31 10.60 20.24
CA GLY A 226 10.21 10.37 21.69
C GLY A 226 8.78 10.41 22.24
N ARG A 227 7.78 10.69 21.41
CA ARG A 227 6.41 10.94 21.84
C ARG A 227 5.41 9.90 21.36
N ALA A 228 4.31 9.81 22.09
CA ALA A 228 3.19 8.94 21.78
C ALA A 228 1.90 9.74 21.51
N PHE A 229 1.24 9.42 20.41
CA PHE A 229 0.03 10.04 19.91
C PHE A 229 -1.08 9.00 19.73
N ASN A 230 -2.34 9.43 19.78
CA ASN A 230 -3.49 8.61 19.42
C ASN A 230 -3.69 8.55 17.88
N GLY A 231 -4.73 7.84 17.43
CA GLY A 231 -5.11 7.76 16.01
C GLY A 231 -5.53 9.07 15.36
N SER A 232 -5.89 10.08 16.14
CA SER A 232 -6.21 11.44 15.67
C SER A 232 -5.02 12.44 15.75
N GLY A 233 -3.84 12.00 16.19
CA GLY A 233 -2.65 12.86 16.32
C GLY A 233 -2.57 13.69 17.62
N LYS A 234 -3.44 13.41 18.60
CA LYS A 234 -3.41 14.02 19.94
C LYS A 234 -2.43 13.25 20.82
N ALA A 235 -1.66 13.96 21.64
CA ALA A 235 -0.71 13.38 22.58
C ALA A 235 -1.38 12.50 23.66
N ILE A 236 -0.81 11.33 23.93
CA ILE A 236 -1.29 10.37 24.96
C ILE A 236 -0.27 10.11 26.08
N ASP A 237 0.92 10.70 25.98
CA ASP A 237 2.03 10.58 26.93
C ASP A 237 1.90 11.49 28.17
N GLY A 238 0.84 12.29 28.26
CA GLY A 238 0.64 13.27 29.35
C GLY A 238 1.51 14.52 29.22
N ALA A 239 2.30 14.64 28.15
CA ALA A 239 3.05 15.84 27.81
C ALA A 239 2.15 16.86 27.08
N PRO A 240 2.53 18.16 27.05
CA PRO A 240 1.74 19.18 26.37
C PRO A 240 1.57 18.91 24.86
N ALA A 241 0.67 19.66 24.24
CA ALA A 241 0.49 19.62 22.78
C ALA A 241 1.81 20.01 22.08
N VAL A 242 2.06 19.37 20.93
CA VAL A 242 3.24 19.65 20.10
C VAL A 242 3.17 21.09 19.60
N VAL A 243 4.27 21.83 19.72
CA VAL A 243 4.41 23.15 19.11
C VAL A 243 4.70 22.94 17.63
N ALA A 244 3.76 23.31 16.77
CA ALA A 244 3.89 23.13 15.33
C ALA A 244 4.99 24.04 14.77
N GLU A 245 5.92 23.46 14.01
CA GLU A 245 6.80 24.22 13.14
C GLU A 245 6.13 24.49 11.80
N GLU A 246 5.45 23.47 11.28
CA GLU A 246 4.69 23.55 10.03
C GLU A 246 3.39 22.74 10.13
N TYR A 247 2.42 23.12 9.29
CA TYR A 247 1.15 22.42 9.12
C TYR A 247 1.09 21.76 7.75
N LEU A 248 1.34 20.45 7.69
CA LEU A 248 1.31 19.69 6.43
C LEU A 248 -0.02 18.95 6.25
N ASP A 249 -0.46 18.82 5.00
CA ASP A 249 -1.61 18.00 4.62
C ASP A 249 -1.29 16.51 4.80
N ILE A 250 -2.19 15.78 5.46
CA ILE A 250 -2.00 14.36 5.77
C ILE A 250 -2.05 13.45 4.54
N GLU A 251 -2.71 13.87 3.46
CA GLU A 251 -2.78 13.10 2.22
C GLU A 251 -1.40 13.07 1.51
N GLY A 252 -0.49 13.98 1.89
CA GLY A 252 0.84 14.11 1.33
C GLY A 252 0.83 14.62 -0.12
N GLN A 253 2.00 14.64 -0.73
CA GLN A 253 2.16 15.00 -2.14
C GLN A 253 2.81 13.86 -2.92
N PRO A 254 2.31 13.54 -4.13
CA PRO A 254 2.90 12.50 -4.95
C PRO A 254 4.31 12.89 -5.39
N ILE A 255 5.27 11.99 -5.18
CA ILE A 255 6.66 12.20 -5.59
C ILE A 255 6.75 12.10 -7.12
N ASN A 256 7.40 13.08 -7.76
CA ASN A 256 7.66 13.02 -9.20
C ASN A 256 8.58 11.82 -9.51
N PRO A 257 8.15 10.87 -10.37
CA PRO A 257 8.95 9.69 -10.70
C PRO A 257 10.35 10.02 -11.27
N SER A 258 10.50 11.15 -11.95
CA SER A 258 11.78 11.57 -12.54
C SER A 258 12.79 12.01 -11.47
N CYS A 259 12.30 12.44 -10.31
CA CYS A 259 13.11 12.88 -9.19
C CYS A 259 13.35 11.79 -8.15
N ARG A 260 12.88 10.55 -8.39
CA ARG A 260 13.06 9.43 -7.47
C ARG A 260 14.42 8.77 -7.70
N ASP A 261 15.21 8.60 -6.64
CA ASP A 261 16.46 7.83 -6.71
C ASP A 261 16.20 6.35 -6.38
N TYR A 262 17.00 5.48 -6.98
CA TYR A 262 16.85 4.04 -6.83
C TYR A 262 17.45 3.55 -5.50
N PRO A 263 16.73 2.74 -4.70
CA PRO A 263 17.26 2.09 -3.50
C PRO A 263 18.49 1.23 -3.80
N LYS A 264 19.65 1.56 -3.20
CA LYS A 264 20.92 0.83 -3.40
C LYS A 264 21.55 0.32 -2.11
N GLU A 265 21.35 1.05 -1.02
CA GLU A 265 21.90 0.72 0.30
C GLU A 265 21.03 -0.31 1.00
N MET A 266 21.66 -1.25 1.70
CA MET A 266 20.95 -2.28 2.47
C MET A 266 20.73 -1.80 3.91
N ILE A 267 19.52 -2.04 4.43
CA ILE A 267 19.21 -1.94 5.84
C ILE A 267 19.45 -3.32 6.47
N GLN A 268 20.19 -3.31 7.56
CA GLN A 268 20.42 -4.49 8.38
C GLN A 268 19.35 -4.56 9.46
N THR A 269 18.58 -5.64 9.45
CA THR A 269 17.53 -5.87 10.44
C THR A 269 18.01 -6.70 11.62
N GLY A 270 19.16 -7.37 11.49
CA GLY A 270 19.69 -8.28 12.50
C GLY A 270 19.10 -9.69 12.42
N ILE A 271 18.10 -9.92 11.54
CA ILE A 271 17.43 -11.21 11.35
C ILE A 271 18.02 -11.90 10.11
N SER A 272 18.68 -13.05 10.29
CA SER A 272 19.37 -13.75 9.19
C SER A 272 18.45 -14.08 8.01
N ALA A 273 17.20 -14.47 8.29
CA ALA A 273 16.22 -14.81 7.26
C ALA A 273 15.82 -13.60 6.39
N ILE A 274 15.79 -12.40 6.97
CA ILE A 274 15.51 -11.17 6.23
C ILE A 274 16.79 -10.75 5.52
N ASP A 275 17.88 -10.54 6.25
CA ASP A 275 19.09 -9.91 5.73
C ASP A 275 19.76 -10.70 4.58
N VAL A 276 19.74 -12.04 4.60
CA VAL A 276 20.41 -12.86 3.57
C VAL A 276 19.48 -13.26 2.42
N MET A 277 18.23 -13.63 2.74
CA MET A 277 17.31 -14.18 1.73
C MET A 277 16.50 -13.08 1.06
N ASN A 278 16.10 -12.05 1.81
CA ASN A 278 15.20 -10.98 1.37
C ASN A 278 15.70 -9.64 1.92
N SER A 279 16.94 -9.28 1.55
CA SER A 279 17.59 -8.06 2.04
C SER A 279 16.73 -6.84 1.76
N ILE A 280 16.52 -6.01 2.78
CA ILE A 280 15.72 -4.79 2.67
C ILE A 280 16.62 -3.67 2.17
N ALA A 281 16.25 -3.04 1.06
CA ALA A 281 16.91 -1.85 0.57
C ALA A 281 16.34 -0.58 1.24
N ARG A 282 17.20 0.41 1.42
CA ARG A 282 16.86 1.71 1.96
C ARG A 282 15.94 2.48 1.00
N GLY A 283 14.73 2.78 1.44
CA GLY A 283 13.68 3.35 0.59
C GLY A 283 12.71 2.32 0.01
N GLN A 284 12.88 1.04 0.32
CA GLN A 284 12.01 -0.03 -0.15
C GLN A 284 10.70 -0.09 0.65
N LYS A 285 9.66 -0.60 0.00
CA LYS A 285 8.37 -0.97 0.59
C LYS A 285 8.21 -2.49 0.59
N ILE A 286 8.37 -3.12 1.76
CA ILE A 286 8.32 -4.58 1.90
C ILE A 286 7.35 -4.98 3.02
N PRO A 287 6.30 -5.75 2.75
CA PRO A 287 5.31 -6.08 3.78
C PRO A 287 5.73 -7.32 4.57
N LEU A 288 5.22 -7.43 5.81
CA LEU A 288 5.26 -8.65 6.60
C LEU A 288 3.86 -9.28 6.62
N PHE A 289 3.72 -10.42 5.93
CA PHE A 289 2.47 -11.19 5.94
C PHE A 289 2.51 -12.17 7.10
N SER A 290 1.51 -12.05 7.97
CA SER A 290 1.35 -12.87 9.16
C SER A 290 -0.05 -13.51 9.18
N ALA A 291 -0.32 -14.26 10.23
CA ALA A 291 -1.61 -14.85 10.55
C ALA A 291 -2.00 -14.52 11.99
N ALA A 292 -3.28 -14.68 12.30
CA ALA A 292 -3.78 -14.50 13.65
C ALA A 292 -3.10 -15.50 14.61
N GLY A 293 -2.54 -15.00 15.72
CA GLY A 293 -1.83 -15.82 16.71
C GLY A 293 -0.36 -16.09 16.40
N LEU A 294 0.18 -15.66 15.25
CA LEU A 294 1.61 -15.72 14.97
C LEU A 294 2.38 -14.53 15.57
N PRO A 295 3.68 -14.69 15.90
CA PRO A 295 4.48 -13.70 16.62
C PRO A 295 5.03 -12.56 15.72
N HIS A 296 4.15 -11.92 14.93
CA HIS A 296 4.54 -10.82 14.05
C HIS A 296 4.88 -9.54 14.82
N ASN A 297 4.27 -9.36 15.99
CA ASN A 297 4.54 -8.21 16.85
C ASN A 297 5.93 -8.31 17.48
N GLU A 298 6.35 -9.50 17.93
CA GLU A 298 7.72 -9.70 18.45
C GLU A 298 8.77 -9.49 17.36
N ILE A 299 8.52 -9.95 16.13
CA ILE A 299 9.41 -9.73 14.99
C ILE A 299 9.49 -8.23 14.64
N ALA A 300 8.36 -7.52 14.64
CA ALA A 300 8.33 -6.09 14.40
C ALA A 300 9.14 -5.31 15.45
N ALA A 301 8.93 -5.63 16.74
CA ALA A 301 9.67 -5.05 17.84
C ALA A 301 11.17 -5.38 17.74
N GLN A 302 11.52 -6.60 17.35
CA GLN A 302 12.90 -6.99 17.10
C GLN A 302 13.55 -6.14 16.00
N ILE A 303 12.86 -5.91 14.88
CA ILE A 303 13.34 -5.04 13.80
C ILE A 303 13.54 -3.61 14.32
N VAL A 304 12.61 -3.06 15.10
CA VAL A 304 12.75 -1.71 15.68
C VAL A 304 13.97 -1.59 16.58
N ARG A 305 14.26 -2.61 17.40
CA ARG A 305 15.43 -2.62 18.30
C ARG A 305 16.76 -2.75 17.55
N GLN A 306 16.77 -3.47 16.44
CA GLN A 306 18.00 -3.93 15.78
C GLN A 306 18.29 -3.22 14.44
N ALA A 307 17.31 -2.51 13.88
CA ALA A 307 17.45 -1.86 12.58
C ALA A 307 18.59 -0.84 12.60
N GLY A 308 19.51 -1.00 11.66
CA GLY A 308 20.63 -0.08 11.44
C GLY A 308 21.09 -0.11 9.98
N LEU A 309 21.97 0.83 9.63
CA LEU A 309 22.65 0.77 8.33
C LEU A 309 23.85 -0.19 8.42
N VAL A 310 24.06 -0.96 7.35
CA VAL A 310 25.28 -1.77 7.21
C VAL A 310 26.48 -0.84 7.18
N GLN A 311 27.35 -0.91 8.19
CA GLN A 311 28.58 -0.12 8.25
C GLN A 311 29.54 -0.56 7.13
N ARG A 312 29.56 0.18 6.01
CA ARG A 312 30.58 0.06 4.96
C ARG A 312 31.50 1.26 4.98
N LYS A 313 32.79 1.03 4.69
CA LYS A 313 33.83 2.06 4.58
C LYS A 313 33.57 3.15 3.53
N ASP A 314 32.65 2.92 2.58
CA ASP A 314 32.39 3.79 1.44
C ASP A 314 31.16 4.71 1.61
N VAL A 315 30.41 4.60 2.72
CA VAL A 315 29.18 5.38 2.93
C VAL A 315 29.51 6.58 3.81
N MET A 316 29.43 7.80 3.25
CA MET A 316 29.79 9.04 3.95
C MET A 316 28.79 9.51 5.01
N ASP A 317 27.62 8.87 5.10
CA ASP A 317 26.52 9.22 6.02
C ASP A 317 26.47 8.28 7.25
N SER A 318 27.64 8.01 7.84
CA SER A 318 27.78 7.06 8.94
C SER A 318 27.56 7.69 10.33
N HIS A 319 26.44 8.38 10.54
CA HIS A 319 25.99 8.74 11.90
C HIS A 319 24.78 7.88 12.28
N GLU A 320 24.92 7.07 13.34
CA GLU A 320 23.81 6.29 13.93
C GLU A 320 22.66 7.18 14.47
N ASP A 321 22.92 8.48 14.57
CA ASP A 321 21.95 9.48 15.03
C ASP A 321 20.96 9.90 13.93
N ASN A 322 21.22 9.57 12.66
CA ASN A 322 20.35 9.92 11.55
C ASN A 322 19.22 8.91 11.30
N PHE A 323 19.02 7.92 12.17
CA PHE A 323 17.98 6.91 12.01
C PHE A 323 16.80 7.18 12.94
N ALA A 324 15.61 7.32 12.36
CA ALA A 324 14.36 7.57 13.08
C ALA A 324 13.32 6.50 12.75
N ILE A 325 12.43 6.23 13.68
CA ILE A 325 11.39 5.21 13.53
C ILE A 325 10.03 5.87 13.70
N VAL A 326 9.11 5.58 12.80
CA VAL A 326 7.72 5.99 12.95
C VAL A 326 6.85 4.74 13.02
N PHE A 327 6.16 4.57 14.13
CA PHE A 327 5.36 3.39 14.40
C PHE A 327 3.88 3.74 14.40
N GLY A 328 3.10 3.16 13.48
CA GLY A 328 1.66 3.35 13.38
C GLY A 328 0.91 2.08 13.72
N ALA A 329 0.23 2.06 14.87
CA ALA A 329 -0.64 0.98 15.33
C ALA A 329 -2.13 1.30 15.06
N MET A 330 -2.86 0.36 14.47
CA MET A 330 -4.26 0.51 14.02
C MET A 330 -5.09 -0.67 14.49
N GLY A 331 -6.09 -0.40 15.34
CA GLY A 331 -6.99 -1.42 15.87
C GLY A 331 -6.27 -2.49 16.71
N VAL A 332 -5.18 -2.14 17.38
CA VAL A 332 -4.42 -3.09 18.21
C VAL A 332 -5.04 -3.26 19.58
N ASN A 333 -4.89 -4.45 20.18
CA ASN A 333 -5.33 -4.71 21.53
C ASN A 333 -4.48 -3.92 22.54
N MET A 334 -5.05 -3.62 23.72
CA MET A 334 -4.34 -2.92 24.80
C MET A 334 -3.07 -3.67 25.26
N GLU A 335 -3.09 -5.01 25.24
CA GLU A 335 -1.91 -5.83 25.56
C GLU A 335 -0.78 -5.63 24.54
N THR A 336 -1.11 -5.67 23.24
CA THR A 336 -0.17 -5.42 22.15
C THR A 336 0.37 -3.98 22.20
N ALA A 337 -0.47 -3.01 22.50
CA ALA A 337 -0.04 -1.63 22.66
C ALA A 337 0.93 -1.44 23.82
N ARG A 338 0.66 -2.08 24.97
CA ARG A 338 1.57 -2.08 26.12
C ARG A 338 2.88 -2.80 25.81
N PHE A 339 2.82 -3.91 25.08
CA PHE A 339 4.01 -4.64 24.65
C PHE A 339 4.96 -3.75 23.85
N PHE A 340 4.47 -3.08 22.80
CA PHE A 340 5.32 -2.18 21.99
C PHE A 340 5.87 -1.01 22.81
N ARG A 341 5.04 -0.37 23.64
CA ARG A 341 5.50 0.75 24.46
C ARG A 341 6.59 0.33 25.43
N ASN A 342 6.38 -0.75 26.18
CA ASN A 342 7.37 -1.23 27.15
C ASN A 342 8.66 -1.67 26.44
N ASP A 343 8.56 -2.34 25.29
CA ASP A 343 9.74 -2.78 24.54
C ASP A 343 10.57 -1.61 24.01
N PHE A 344 9.93 -0.53 23.56
CA PHE A 344 10.62 0.68 23.09
C PHE A 344 11.21 1.51 24.23
N GLU A 345 10.56 1.51 25.40
CA GLU A 345 11.09 2.12 26.63
C GLU A 345 12.31 1.34 27.17
N GLU A 346 12.22 0.00 27.24
CA GLU A 346 13.29 -0.87 27.74
C GLU A 346 14.52 -0.89 26.83
N SER A 347 14.32 -0.83 25.51
CA SER A 347 15.41 -0.77 24.52
C SER A 347 16.07 0.60 24.42
N GLY A 348 15.46 1.66 24.96
CA GLY A 348 15.91 3.04 24.79
C GLY A 348 15.63 3.61 23.40
N SER A 349 15.03 2.84 22.49
CA SER A 349 14.67 3.28 21.13
C SER A 349 13.52 4.30 21.11
N MET A 350 12.82 4.48 22.24
CA MET A 350 11.74 5.46 22.37
C MET A 350 12.17 6.87 21.92
N GLN A 351 13.37 7.33 22.30
CA GLN A 351 13.87 8.67 21.94
C GLN A 351 13.94 8.93 20.43
N LYS A 352 14.15 7.86 19.64
CA LYS A 352 14.25 7.92 18.17
C LYS A 352 12.92 7.55 17.49
N THR A 353 11.86 7.28 18.25
CA THR A 353 10.61 6.74 17.74
C THR A 353 9.44 7.69 17.98
N ALA A 354 8.64 7.95 16.95
CA ALA A 354 7.32 8.58 17.08
C ALA A 354 6.24 7.48 17.01
N LEU A 355 5.42 7.35 18.06
CA LEU A 355 4.36 6.35 18.12
C LEU A 355 2.99 6.96 17.85
N PHE A 356 2.23 6.36 16.93
CA PHE A 356 0.82 6.62 16.71
C PHE A 356 0.04 5.36 17.05
N MET A 357 -0.81 5.43 18.07
CA MET A 357 -1.53 4.27 18.61
C MET A 357 -3.03 4.48 18.48
N ASN A 358 -3.69 3.69 17.66
CA ASN A 358 -5.14 3.52 17.67
C ASN A 358 -5.46 2.12 18.22
N LEU A 359 -6.16 2.10 19.34
CA LEU A 359 -6.55 0.89 20.04
C LEU A 359 -7.83 0.30 19.45
N ALA A 360 -8.12 -0.97 19.76
CA ALA A 360 -9.33 -1.65 19.32
C ALA A 360 -10.63 -0.99 19.84
N ASN A 361 -10.59 -0.33 21.01
CA ASN A 361 -11.70 0.42 21.58
C ASN A 361 -11.88 1.82 20.98
N ASP A 362 -10.90 2.31 20.23
CA ASP A 362 -10.96 3.62 19.59
C ASP A 362 -11.79 3.55 18.29
N PRO A 363 -12.38 4.66 17.85
CA PRO A 363 -13.23 4.71 16.66
C PRO A 363 -12.53 4.14 15.41
N THR A 364 -13.29 3.40 14.59
CA THR A 364 -12.73 2.73 13.40
C THR A 364 -12.27 3.72 12.34
N ILE A 365 -12.88 4.91 12.26
CA ILE A 365 -12.49 5.92 11.27
C ILE A 365 -11.10 6.50 11.56
N GLU A 366 -10.70 6.60 12.83
CA GLU A 366 -9.33 7.04 13.15
C GLU A 366 -8.28 6.16 12.49
N ARG A 367 -8.54 4.85 12.33
CA ARG A 367 -7.65 3.92 11.65
C ARG A 367 -7.33 4.33 10.22
N ILE A 368 -8.26 5.03 9.54
CA ILE A 368 -8.06 5.52 8.17
C ILE A 368 -7.05 6.68 8.17
N VAL A 369 -7.04 7.49 9.23
CA VAL A 369 -6.20 8.69 9.36
C VAL A 369 -4.84 8.37 9.98
N THR A 370 -4.75 7.43 10.93
CA THR A 370 -3.49 7.02 11.60
C THR A 370 -2.30 6.80 10.64
N PRO A 371 -2.40 5.97 9.58
CA PRO A 371 -1.25 5.73 8.70
C PRO A 371 -0.87 6.98 7.90
N ARG A 372 -1.84 7.85 7.58
CA ARG A 372 -1.58 9.13 6.91
C ARG A 372 -0.82 10.09 7.82
N LEU A 373 -1.18 10.17 9.11
CA LEU A 373 -0.44 10.96 10.11
C LEU A 373 1.00 10.45 10.28
N ALA A 374 1.15 9.13 10.41
CA ALA A 374 2.45 8.48 10.53
C ALA A 374 3.34 8.77 9.30
N LEU A 375 2.81 8.60 8.09
CA LEU A 375 3.56 8.84 6.86
C LEU A 375 3.90 10.33 6.65
N THR A 376 3.03 11.25 7.05
CA THR A 376 3.31 12.69 6.93
C THR A 376 4.41 13.12 7.91
N THR A 377 4.41 12.56 9.11
CA THR A 377 5.51 12.73 10.07
C THR A 377 6.82 12.16 9.50
N ALA A 378 6.75 10.97 8.88
CA ALA A 378 7.91 10.35 8.25
C ALA A 378 8.46 11.14 7.06
N GLU A 379 7.59 11.75 6.26
CA GLU A 379 7.98 12.60 5.12
C GLU A 379 8.69 13.87 5.57
N TYR A 380 8.19 14.53 6.61
CA TYR A 380 8.85 15.69 7.20
C TYR A 380 10.24 15.32 7.73
N LEU A 381 10.33 14.25 8.54
CA LEU A 381 11.60 13.79 9.10
C LEU A 381 12.60 13.37 8.00
N ALA A 382 12.13 12.69 6.95
CA ALA A 382 12.99 12.24 5.89
C ALA A 382 13.41 13.36 4.95
N TYR A 383 12.48 14.19 4.50
CA TYR A 383 12.73 15.08 3.38
C TYR A 383 13.07 16.52 3.77
N GLU A 384 12.72 16.95 4.98
CA GLU A 384 13.08 18.28 5.50
C GLU A 384 14.22 18.21 6.50
N ARG A 385 14.30 17.14 7.29
CA ARG A 385 15.36 16.90 8.29
C ARG A 385 16.45 15.93 7.83
N ASP A 386 16.36 15.44 6.59
CA ASP A 386 17.33 14.51 5.98
C ASP A 386 17.58 13.21 6.79
N LEU A 387 16.61 12.78 7.60
CA LEU A 387 16.72 11.57 8.41
C LEU A 387 16.39 10.31 7.60
N HIS A 388 16.88 9.18 8.07
CA HIS A 388 16.59 7.85 7.57
C HIS A 388 15.44 7.28 8.37
N VAL A 389 14.23 7.30 7.82
CA VAL A 389 13.02 6.89 8.53
C VAL A 389 12.62 5.46 8.16
N LEU A 390 12.43 4.63 9.18
CA LEU A 390 11.75 3.34 9.07
C LEU A 390 10.32 3.48 9.58
N VAL A 391 9.36 3.30 8.69
CA VAL A 391 7.93 3.34 9.02
C VAL A 391 7.39 1.93 9.15
N ILE A 392 6.81 1.61 10.31
CA ILE A 392 6.14 0.33 10.55
C ILE A 392 4.65 0.62 10.75
N LEU A 393 3.81 -0.02 9.94
CA LEU A 393 2.36 0.11 10.00
C LEU A 393 1.75 -1.24 10.39
N THR A 394 1.06 -1.32 11.51
CA THR A 394 0.42 -2.55 11.99
C THR A 394 -0.96 -2.22 12.56
N ASP A 395 -2.07 -2.89 12.28
CA ASP A 395 -2.28 -3.93 11.29
C ASP A 395 -3.03 -3.34 10.08
N MET A 396 -2.50 -3.54 8.88
CA MET A 396 -3.15 -3.10 7.64
C MET A 396 -4.47 -3.85 7.36
N SER A 397 -4.69 -5.01 7.99
CA SER A 397 -5.99 -5.68 7.93
C SER A 397 -7.07 -4.93 8.69
N SER A 398 -6.75 -4.37 9.86
CA SER A 398 -7.66 -3.48 10.61
C SER A 398 -7.97 -2.20 9.84
N TYR A 399 -7.01 -1.68 9.07
CA TYR A 399 -7.23 -0.55 8.15
C TYR A 399 -8.23 -0.91 7.04
N ALA A 400 -8.02 -2.04 6.37
CA ALA A 400 -8.89 -2.49 5.28
C ALA A 400 -10.33 -2.77 5.77
N ASP A 401 -10.48 -3.31 6.98
CA ASP A 401 -11.78 -3.54 7.59
C ASP A 401 -12.51 -2.24 7.95
N ALA A 402 -11.79 -1.22 8.41
CA ALA A 402 -12.35 0.13 8.60
C ALA A 402 -12.79 0.75 7.27
N LEU A 403 -12.00 0.58 6.20
CA LEU A 403 -12.35 1.06 4.87
C LEU A 403 -13.62 0.37 4.34
N ARG A 404 -13.75 -0.94 4.58
CA ARG A 404 -14.96 -1.71 4.27
C ARG A 404 -16.17 -1.20 5.03
N GLU A 405 -16.02 -0.89 6.32
CA GLU A 405 -17.12 -0.37 7.14
C GLU A 405 -17.65 0.97 6.60
N VAL A 406 -16.74 1.89 6.23
CA VAL A 406 -17.11 3.18 5.64
C VAL A 406 -17.80 3.00 4.29
N SER A 407 -17.29 2.11 3.43
CA SER A 407 -17.90 1.81 2.13
C SER A 407 -19.30 1.21 2.28
N ALA A 408 -19.49 0.29 3.24
CA ALA A 408 -20.79 -0.30 3.55
C ALA A 408 -21.78 0.74 4.10
N ALA A 409 -21.33 1.64 4.98
CA ALA A 409 -22.15 2.74 5.51
C ALA A 409 -22.62 3.71 4.41
N ARG A 410 -21.86 3.82 3.31
CA ARG A 410 -22.20 4.62 2.12
C ARG A 410 -23.08 3.89 1.12
N GLU A 411 -23.42 2.62 1.35
CA GLU A 411 -24.16 1.77 0.40
C GLU A 411 -23.47 1.71 -0.99
N GLU A 412 -22.13 1.77 -1.01
CA GLU A 412 -21.35 1.61 -2.25
C GLU A 412 -21.42 0.17 -2.77
N VAL A 413 -21.22 0.00 -4.08
CA VAL A 413 -21.14 -1.33 -4.67
C VAL A 413 -19.86 -2.03 -4.17
N PRO A 414 -19.99 -3.15 -3.43
CA PRO A 414 -18.82 -3.83 -2.88
C PRO A 414 -18.05 -4.55 -3.99
N GLY A 415 -16.73 -4.62 -3.82
CA GLY A 415 -15.83 -5.45 -4.61
C GLY A 415 -15.71 -6.87 -4.07
N ARG A 416 -14.52 -7.49 -4.27
CA ARG A 416 -14.26 -8.87 -3.84
C ARG A 416 -14.33 -9.00 -2.32
N ARG A 417 -15.09 -9.98 -1.82
CA ARG A 417 -15.30 -10.27 -0.38
C ARG A 417 -15.81 -9.07 0.44
N GLY A 418 -16.53 -8.14 -0.19
CA GLY A 418 -17.14 -6.99 0.50
C GLY A 418 -16.25 -5.77 0.64
N TYR A 419 -14.97 -5.83 0.26
CA TYR A 419 -14.07 -4.67 0.30
C TYR A 419 -14.41 -3.64 -0.80
N PRO A 420 -14.11 -2.35 -0.60
CA PRO A 420 -14.39 -1.32 -1.61
C PRO A 420 -13.62 -1.56 -2.91
N GLY A 421 -14.20 -1.18 -4.05
CA GLY A 421 -13.56 -1.32 -5.36
C GLY A 421 -12.27 -0.49 -5.53
N TYR A 422 -12.11 0.58 -4.75
CA TYR A 422 -10.94 1.48 -4.77
C TYR A 422 -9.85 1.10 -3.76
N MET A 423 -9.97 -0.03 -3.07
CA MET A 423 -8.98 -0.45 -2.04
C MET A 423 -7.55 -0.52 -2.58
N TYR A 424 -7.36 -0.91 -3.85
CA TYR A 424 -6.04 -0.90 -4.50
C TYR A 424 -5.44 0.51 -4.55
N THR A 425 -6.22 1.48 -4.99
CA THR A 425 -5.78 2.88 -5.11
C THR A 425 -5.50 3.47 -3.74
N ASP A 426 -6.35 3.19 -2.74
CA ASP A 426 -6.20 3.71 -1.39
C ASP A 426 -5.02 3.10 -0.62
N LEU A 427 -4.69 1.81 -0.85
CA LEU A 427 -3.43 1.24 -0.35
C LEU A 427 -2.21 1.82 -1.09
N SER A 428 -2.36 2.14 -2.37
CA SER A 428 -1.27 2.72 -3.18
C SER A 428 -0.88 4.11 -2.71
N THR A 429 -1.84 4.94 -2.28
CA THR A 429 -1.53 6.27 -1.72
C THR A 429 -0.71 6.21 -0.43
N LEU A 430 -0.79 5.11 0.33
CA LEU A 430 0.03 4.89 1.52
C LEU A 430 1.41 4.34 1.13
N TYR A 431 1.45 3.25 0.37
CA TYR A 431 2.68 2.51 0.11
C TYR A 431 3.65 3.22 -0.86
N GLU A 432 3.15 4.01 -1.81
CA GLU A 432 4.03 4.73 -2.77
C GLU A 432 4.69 5.99 -2.19
N ARG A 433 4.38 6.37 -0.95
CA ARG A 433 5.08 7.45 -0.23
C ARG A 433 6.51 7.05 0.19
N ALA A 434 6.84 5.76 0.16
CA ALA A 434 8.18 5.25 0.40
C ALA A 434 9.17 5.65 -0.71
N GLY A 435 10.45 5.81 -0.38
CA GLY A 435 11.50 6.01 -1.38
C GLY A 435 12.58 6.98 -0.98
N ARG A 436 13.33 7.40 -2.00
CA ARG A 436 14.41 8.41 -1.94
C ARG A 436 14.16 9.44 -3.03
N VAL A 437 14.52 10.69 -2.74
CA VAL A 437 14.40 11.81 -3.68
C VAL A 437 15.79 12.32 -4.03
N THR A 438 16.06 12.53 -5.31
CA THR A 438 17.32 13.07 -5.79
C THR A 438 17.56 14.47 -5.20
N GLY A 439 18.72 14.68 -4.59
CA GLY A 439 19.09 15.96 -3.97
C GLY A 439 18.67 16.10 -2.50
N ARG A 440 18.03 15.08 -1.92
CA ARG A 440 17.79 14.96 -0.46
C ARG A 440 18.52 13.72 0.05
N ASN A 441 19.11 13.82 1.23
CA ASN A 441 19.86 12.71 1.80
C ASN A 441 18.94 11.73 2.53
N GLY A 442 17.75 12.16 2.96
CA GLY A 442 16.86 11.32 3.75
C GLY A 442 16.10 10.22 3.02
N SER A 443 15.58 9.35 3.88
CA SER A 443 15.03 8.01 3.70
C SER A 443 13.59 7.75 4.09
N ILE A 444 12.73 7.13 3.27
CA ILE A 444 11.51 6.47 3.81
C ILE A 444 11.46 5.01 3.40
N THR A 445 11.72 4.11 4.35
CA THR A 445 11.53 2.66 4.18
C THR A 445 10.23 2.26 4.87
N GLN A 446 9.38 1.48 4.21
CA GLN A 446 8.12 1.03 4.78
C GLN A 446 8.10 -0.49 5.02
N LEU A 447 7.69 -0.87 6.22
CA LEU A 447 7.42 -2.24 6.65
C LEU A 447 5.97 -2.38 7.12
N PRO A 448 4.98 -2.42 6.21
CA PRO A 448 3.60 -2.65 6.58
C PRO A 448 3.38 -4.12 6.98
N ILE A 449 2.72 -4.32 8.12
CA ILE A 449 2.39 -5.62 8.68
C ILE A 449 0.92 -5.87 8.45
N LEU A 450 0.59 -7.05 7.93
CA LEU A 450 -0.79 -7.47 7.76
C LEU A 450 -1.03 -8.88 8.27
N THR A 451 -2.19 -9.10 8.86
CA THR A 451 -2.67 -10.44 9.21
C THR A 451 -3.59 -10.99 8.14
N MET A 452 -3.22 -12.10 7.53
CA MET A 452 -4.02 -12.78 6.51
C MET A 452 -5.22 -13.46 7.16
N PRO A 453 -6.45 -13.13 6.76
CA PRO A 453 -7.63 -13.81 7.29
C PRO A 453 -7.62 -15.29 6.84
N ASN A 454 -7.80 -16.21 7.79
CA ASN A 454 -7.79 -17.66 7.55
C ASN A 454 -6.51 -18.18 6.87
N ASP A 455 -5.38 -17.51 7.07
CA ASP A 455 -4.07 -17.84 6.48
C ASP A 455 -4.09 -17.88 4.95
N ASP A 456 -5.07 -17.19 4.33
CA ASP A 456 -5.30 -17.20 2.90
C ASP A 456 -4.53 -16.06 2.21
N ILE A 457 -3.41 -16.41 1.56
CA ILE A 457 -2.63 -15.46 0.75
C ILE A 457 -3.42 -14.92 -0.45
N THR A 458 -4.47 -15.62 -0.89
CA THR A 458 -5.35 -15.16 -1.96
C THR A 458 -6.47 -14.25 -1.45
N HIS A 459 -6.45 -13.85 -0.18
CA HIS A 459 -7.35 -12.83 0.34
C HIS A 459 -7.09 -11.47 -0.34
N PRO A 460 -8.10 -10.61 -0.60
CA PRO A 460 -7.90 -9.30 -1.24
C PRO A 460 -6.82 -8.43 -0.60
N ILE A 461 -6.66 -8.46 0.72
CA ILE A 461 -5.68 -7.66 1.47
C ILE A 461 -4.22 -8.03 1.08
N PRO A 462 -3.75 -9.29 1.27
CA PRO A 462 -2.42 -9.69 0.83
C PRO A 462 -2.24 -9.64 -0.68
N ASP A 463 -3.27 -9.98 -1.47
CA ASP A 463 -3.24 -9.95 -2.94
C ASP A 463 -2.98 -8.53 -3.47
N LEU A 464 -3.76 -7.54 -3.02
CA LEU A 464 -3.55 -6.14 -3.43
C LEU A 464 -2.27 -5.54 -2.86
N THR A 465 -1.90 -5.86 -1.62
CA THR A 465 -0.62 -5.42 -1.04
C THR A 465 0.56 -5.97 -1.85
N GLY A 466 0.47 -7.22 -2.29
CA GLY A 466 1.46 -7.87 -3.15
C GLY A 466 1.62 -7.23 -4.52
N TYR A 467 0.56 -6.66 -5.09
CA TYR A 467 0.65 -5.92 -6.36
C TYR A 467 1.34 -4.56 -6.23
N ILE A 468 1.27 -3.94 -5.05
CA ILE A 468 1.80 -2.59 -4.82
C ILE A 468 3.22 -2.64 -4.28
N THR A 469 3.51 -3.57 -3.37
CA THR A 469 4.79 -3.64 -2.65
C THR A 469 5.84 -4.49 -3.39
N GLU A 470 7.11 -4.23 -3.10
CA GLU A 470 8.24 -4.79 -3.83
C GLU A 470 8.75 -6.07 -3.14
N GLY A 471 7.95 -7.13 -3.26
CA GLY A 471 8.32 -8.49 -2.84
C GLY A 471 7.40 -9.11 -1.79
N GLN A 472 7.50 -10.43 -1.65
CA GLN A 472 6.87 -11.22 -0.60
C GLN A 472 7.89 -12.25 -0.09
N TYR A 473 7.84 -12.58 1.20
CA TYR A 473 8.68 -13.63 1.79
C TYR A 473 8.25 -15.01 1.26
N ALA A 474 8.78 -15.41 0.10
CA ALA A 474 8.54 -16.72 -0.48
C ALA A 474 9.85 -17.31 -1.03
N SER A 475 10.61 -17.98 -0.18
CA SER A 475 11.78 -18.76 -0.61
C SER A 475 12.10 -19.90 0.36
N TYR A 476 11.37 -21.01 0.21
CA TYR A 476 11.67 -22.31 0.81
C TYR A 476 10.96 -23.47 0.04
N ALA A 477 10.78 -23.34 -1.28
CA ALA A 477 9.90 -24.22 -2.05
C ALA A 477 10.43 -25.66 -2.19
N THR A 478 11.68 -25.83 -2.61
CA THR A 478 12.21 -27.17 -2.94
C THR A 478 12.39 -28.07 -1.71
N GLY A 479 12.68 -27.51 -0.53
CA GLY A 479 12.76 -28.29 0.72
C GLY A 479 11.39 -28.77 1.20
N LYS A 480 10.36 -27.92 1.08
CA LYS A 480 8.97 -28.32 1.36
C LYS A 480 8.45 -29.36 0.38
N ASP A 481 8.82 -29.29 -0.91
CA ASP A 481 8.40 -30.29 -1.90
C ASP A 481 8.92 -31.69 -1.52
N VAL A 482 10.17 -31.80 -1.09
CA VAL A 482 10.76 -33.07 -0.63
C VAL A 482 10.16 -33.51 0.71
N GLN A 483 9.85 -32.58 1.62
CA GLN A 483 9.15 -32.90 2.88
C GLN A 483 7.73 -33.44 2.62
N ALA A 484 7.02 -32.87 1.64
CA ALA A 484 5.72 -33.36 1.20
C ALA A 484 5.84 -34.75 0.55
N MET A 485 6.85 -34.98 -0.30
CA MET A 485 7.12 -36.31 -0.86
C MET A 485 7.46 -37.35 0.23
N LYS A 486 8.24 -36.97 1.25
CA LYS A 486 8.53 -37.83 2.42
C LYS A 486 7.24 -38.25 3.15
N ALA A 487 6.31 -37.32 3.35
CA ALA A 487 5.05 -37.61 4.02
C ALA A 487 4.14 -38.56 3.22
N VAL A 488 4.19 -38.51 1.88
CA VAL A 488 3.34 -39.32 1.00
C VAL A 488 3.95 -40.70 0.70
N VAL A 489 5.24 -40.75 0.38
CA VAL A 489 5.90 -41.97 -0.15
C VAL A 489 6.67 -42.72 0.95
N GLY A 490 6.91 -42.08 2.10
CA GLY A 490 7.67 -42.66 3.20
C GLY A 490 9.18 -42.44 3.07
N GLU A 491 9.91 -42.64 4.18
CA GLU A 491 11.32 -42.27 4.27
C GLU A 491 12.25 -43.16 3.43
N GLU A 492 11.86 -44.41 3.18
CA GLU A 492 12.68 -45.41 2.48
C GLU A 492 12.68 -45.25 0.95
N ALA A 493 11.75 -44.45 0.41
CA ALA A 493 11.62 -44.22 -1.03
C ALA A 493 12.40 -42.99 -1.53
N LEU A 494 13.06 -42.26 -0.62
CA LEU A 494 13.81 -41.05 -0.93
C LEU A 494 15.19 -41.39 -1.50
N SER A 495 15.66 -40.59 -2.45
CA SER A 495 17.03 -40.72 -2.94
C SER A 495 18.04 -40.25 -1.88
N LEU A 496 19.30 -40.65 -2.04
CA LEU A 496 20.39 -40.15 -1.19
C LEU A 496 20.53 -38.62 -1.23
N GLU A 497 20.22 -38.00 -2.38
CA GLU A 497 20.20 -36.54 -2.53
C GLU A 497 19.03 -35.93 -1.74
N ASP A 498 17.85 -36.53 -1.78
CA ASP A 498 16.68 -36.05 -1.04
C ASP A 498 16.89 -36.10 0.47
N HIS A 499 17.55 -37.14 0.98
CA HIS A 499 17.95 -37.21 2.39
C HIS A 499 18.91 -36.08 2.79
N LEU A 500 19.80 -35.64 1.90
CA LEU A 500 20.66 -34.49 2.15
C LEU A 500 19.86 -33.19 2.19
N TYR A 501 18.89 -33.01 1.29
CA TYR A 501 17.98 -31.85 1.30
C TYR A 501 17.10 -31.78 2.55
N LEU A 502 16.64 -32.93 3.05
CA LEU A 502 15.92 -33.02 4.32
C LEU A 502 16.82 -32.65 5.52
N LYS A 503 18.03 -33.21 5.61
CA LYS A 503 18.99 -32.84 6.66
C LYS A 503 19.41 -31.38 6.60
N PHE A 504 19.51 -30.82 5.41
CA PHE A 504 19.76 -29.40 5.22
C PHE A 504 18.58 -28.57 5.71
N THR A 505 17.36 -28.94 5.33
CA THR A 505 16.12 -28.32 5.80
C THR A 505 16.06 -28.23 7.31
N ASP A 506 16.26 -29.34 8.01
CA ASP A 506 16.19 -29.37 9.48
C ASP A 506 17.24 -28.45 10.11
N LYS A 507 18.45 -28.43 9.54
CA LYS A 507 19.53 -27.54 10.00
C LYS A 507 19.29 -26.07 9.63
N PHE A 508 18.63 -25.81 8.50
CA PHE A 508 18.30 -24.47 8.04
C PHE A 508 17.20 -23.88 8.93
N GLU A 509 16.11 -24.60 9.15
CA GLU A 509 15.05 -24.19 10.06
C GLU A 509 15.59 -24.06 11.50
N GLY A 510 16.34 -25.06 11.99
CA GLY A 510 16.82 -25.09 13.37
C GLY A 510 18.03 -24.22 13.73
N LYS A 511 18.82 -23.75 12.75
CA LYS A 511 20.01 -22.91 13.01
C LYS A 511 20.03 -21.57 12.29
N PHE A 512 19.50 -21.53 11.07
CA PHE A 512 19.54 -20.31 10.25
C PHE A 512 18.31 -19.45 10.50
N ILE A 513 17.12 -20.03 10.38
CA ILE A 513 15.85 -19.33 10.63
C ILE A 513 15.62 -19.15 12.13
N ALA A 514 15.78 -20.22 12.92
CA ALA A 514 15.62 -20.15 14.37
C ALA A 514 16.70 -19.24 14.98
N GLN A 515 16.27 -18.06 15.37
CA GLN A 515 17.06 -17.02 15.99
C GLN A 515 16.29 -16.53 17.22
N GLY A 516 17.00 -16.23 18.30
CA GLY A 516 16.37 -15.71 19.52
C GLY A 516 15.84 -14.28 19.31
N PRO A 517 14.80 -13.86 20.06
CA PRO A 517 14.13 -12.55 19.88
C PRO A 517 15.02 -11.34 20.21
N TYR A 518 16.10 -11.54 20.97
CA TYR A 518 17.08 -10.52 21.34
C TYR A 518 18.45 -10.73 20.69
N GLN A 519 18.62 -11.81 19.92
CA GLN A 519 19.85 -12.03 19.19
C GLN A 519 19.84 -11.11 17.97
N SER A 520 20.85 -10.25 17.83
CA SER A 520 21.14 -9.54 16.59
C SER A 520 22.35 -10.20 15.94
N ARG A 521 22.26 -10.52 14.64
CA ARG A 521 23.36 -11.11 13.87
C ARG A 521 23.82 -10.12 12.82
N ASP A 522 25.13 -10.08 12.60
CA ASP A 522 25.65 -9.31 11.48
C ASP A 522 25.35 -9.99 10.14
N ILE A 523 25.33 -9.22 9.05
CA ILE A 523 25.18 -9.78 7.70
C ILE A 523 26.32 -10.76 7.40
N TYR A 524 27.54 -10.45 7.83
CA TYR A 524 28.69 -11.33 7.63
C TYR A 524 28.56 -12.63 8.43
N GLU A 525 28.08 -12.56 9.67
CA GLU A 525 27.79 -13.75 10.49
C GLU A 525 26.70 -14.62 9.87
N SER A 526 25.64 -13.98 9.36
CA SER A 526 24.53 -14.66 8.69
C SER A 526 24.99 -15.35 7.40
N LEU A 527 25.84 -14.71 6.61
CA LEU A 527 26.46 -15.30 5.41
C LEU A 527 27.41 -16.46 5.75
N ASP A 528 28.24 -16.32 6.78
CA ASP A 528 29.12 -17.40 7.22
C ASP A 528 28.32 -18.61 7.74
N LEU A 529 27.18 -18.37 8.40
CA LEU A 529 26.25 -19.42 8.82
C LEU A 529 25.59 -20.09 7.61
N ALA A 530 25.16 -19.34 6.60
CA ALA A 530 24.66 -19.89 5.34
C ALA A 530 25.71 -20.78 4.64
N TRP A 531 26.96 -20.31 4.55
CA TRP A 531 28.07 -21.10 4.01
C TRP A 531 28.34 -22.37 4.84
N SER A 532 28.19 -22.30 6.16
CA SER A 532 28.33 -23.48 7.01
C SER A 532 27.30 -24.56 6.70
N LEU A 533 26.08 -24.17 6.28
CA LEU A 533 25.02 -25.08 5.86
C LEU A 533 25.28 -25.63 4.45
N PHE A 534 25.74 -24.80 3.51
CA PHE A 534 26.09 -25.25 2.16
C PHE A 534 27.23 -26.27 2.12
N ARG A 535 28.15 -26.24 3.09
CA ARG A 535 29.21 -27.26 3.25
C ARG A 535 28.69 -28.66 3.56
N ALA A 536 27.42 -28.82 3.95
CA ALA A 536 26.81 -30.13 4.09
C ALA A 536 26.60 -30.83 2.73
N PHE A 537 26.55 -30.07 1.63
CA PHE A 537 26.42 -30.60 0.28
C PHE A 537 27.78 -30.77 -0.40
N PRO A 538 27.94 -31.81 -1.25
CA PRO A 538 29.03 -31.90 -2.21
C PRO A 538 29.06 -30.68 -3.14
N LYS A 539 30.27 -30.24 -3.53
CA LYS A 539 30.49 -29.10 -4.42
C LYS A 539 29.69 -29.18 -5.73
N GLU A 540 29.48 -30.40 -6.24
CA GLU A 540 28.80 -30.68 -7.51
C GLU A 540 27.31 -30.32 -7.51
N LEU A 541 26.67 -30.33 -6.34
CA LEU A 541 25.24 -30.00 -6.20
C LEU A 541 24.99 -28.49 -6.12
N LEU A 542 26.00 -27.68 -5.81
CA LEU A 542 25.90 -26.21 -5.68
C LEU A 542 25.98 -25.49 -7.04
N LYS A 543 25.14 -25.89 -7.99
CA LYS A 543 25.19 -25.43 -9.40
C LYS A 543 24.90 -23.94 -9.60
N LYS A 544 24.18 -23.31 -8.66
CA LYS A 544 23.82 -21.88 -8.71
C LYS A 544 24.96 -20.94 -8.27
N ILE A 545 26.00 -21.47 -7.62
CA ILE A 545 27.09 -20.66 -7.08
C ILE A 545 28.25 -20.64 -8.10
N PRO A 546 28.73 -19.45 -8.53
CA PRO A 546 29.88 -19.36 -9.42
C PRO A 546 31.14 -19.97 -8.79
N LYS A 547 31.96 -20.65 -9.60
CA LYS A 547 33.17 -21.36 -9.16
C LYS A 547 34.12 -20.48 -8.33
N LYS A 548 34.31 -19.21 -8.75
CA LYS A 548 35.13 -18.21 -8.03
C LYS A 548 34.77 -18.10 -6.54
N HIS A 549 33.47 -18.01 -6.24
CA HIS A 549 33.00 -17.88 -4.87
C HIS A 549 33.02 -19.23 -4.13
N LEU A 550 32.68 -20.31 -4.84
CA LEU A 550 32.69 -21.66 -4.29
C LEU A 550 34.11 -22.06 -3.83
N ASP A 551 35.14 -21.80 -4.62
CA ASP A 551 36.52 -22.16 -4.27
C ASP A 551 37.05 -21.33 -3.08
N THR A 552 36.64 -20.07 -2.98
CA THR A 552 37.07 -19.16 -1.91
C THR A 552 36.42 -19.49 -0.57
N TYR A 553 35.10 -19.69 -0.54
CA TYR A 553 34.33 -19.75 0.72
C TYR A 553 34.01 -21.17 1.20
N TYR A 554 34.08 -22.18 0.32
CA TYR A 554 33.78 -23.57 0.71
C TYR A 554 34.82 -24.16 1.67
N ALA A 555 36.11 -23.83 1.51
CA ALA A 555 37.22 -24.42 2.27
C ALA A 555 37.51 -23.77 3.65
N ARG A 556 36.88 -22.63 3.98
CA ARG A 556 37.22 -21.77 5.14
C ARG A 556 37.26 -22.47 6.51
N ARG A 557 36.51 -23.57 6.73
CA ARG A 557 36.54 -24.31 8.02
C ARG A 557 37.61 -25.40 8.08
N THR A 558 38.10 -25.88 6.94
CA THR A 558 39.21 -26.84 6.91
C THR A 558 40.46 -26.12 7.37
N GLN A 559 40.72 -24.91 6.86
CA GLN A 559 41.83 -24.06 7.27
C GLN A 559 41.75 -23.58 8.73
N ALA A 560 40.62 -23.06 9.21
CA ALA A 560 40.50 -22.61 10.61
C ALA A 560 40.58 -23.75 11.65
N ARG A 561 40.35 -25.00 11.22
CA ARG A 561 40.48 -26.20 12.06
C ARG A 561 41.90 -26.77 11.99
N GLU A 562 42.53 -26.73 10.82
CA GLU A 562 43.95 -27.03 10.62
C GLU A 562 44.86 -26.02 11.35
N GLU A 563 44.55 -24.72 11.32
CA GLU A 563 45.27 -23.69 12.08
C GLU A 563 45.12 -23.87 13.60
N LYS A 564 43.92 -24.21 14.09
CA LYS A 564 43.72 -24.53 15.52
C LYS A 564 44.41 -25.84 15.94
N GLU A 565 44.53 -26.82 15.05
CA GLU A 565 45.28 -28.05 15.29
C GLU A 565 46.80 -27.85 15.17
N GLU A 566 47.28 -26.93 14.32
CA GLU A 566 48.69 -26.52 14.24
C GLU A 566 49.13 -25.70 15.45
N VAL A 567 48.30 -24.77 15.94
CA VAL A 567 48.58 -24.01 17.18
C VAL A 567 48.64 -24.96 18.39
N ASN A 568 47.69 -25.91 18.51
CA ASN A 568 47.75 -26.93 19.56
C ASN A 568 48.97 -27.87 19.41
N ARG A 569 49.41 -28.19 18.19
CA ARG A 569 50.65 -28.96 17.98
C ARG A 569 51.90 -28.15 18.33
N GLY A 570 51.89 -26.84 18.08
CA GLY A 570 52.97 -25.91 18.47
C GLY A 570 53.11 -25.81 19.99
N ASP A 571 51.99 -25.70 20.71
CA ASP A 571 51.97 -25.67 22.18
C ASP A 571 52.42 -27.00 22.81
N VAL A 572 52.06 -28.13 22.20
CA VAL A 572 52.54 -29.45 22.63
C VAL A 572 54.04 -29.60 22.35
N MET A 573 54.57 -29.13 21.22
CA MET A 573 56.03 -29.17 20.96
C MET A 573 56.83 -28.24 21.88
N HIS A 574 56.29 -27.08 22.27
CA HIS A 574 56.91 -26.22 23.28
C HIS A 574 56.96 -26.87 24.67
N ALA A 575 55.95 -27.68 25.03
CA ALA A 575 55.91 -28.41 26.29
C ALA A 575 56.90 -29.60 26.35
N TRP A 576 57.31 -30.16 25.20
CA TRP A 576 58.28 -31.25 25.12
C TRP A 576 59.75 -30.78 25.10
N HIS A 577 60.02 -29.51 24.81
CA HIS A 577 61.37 -28.93 24.94
C HIS A 577 61.70 -28.40 26.34
N PHE A 578 60.73 -28.44 27.27
CA PHE A 578 60.87 -27.94 28.65
C PHE A 578 60.79 -29.04 29.73
N ARG A 579 60.95 -30.32 29.35
CA ARG A 579 60.97 -31.45 30.29
C ARG A 579 62.30 -32.19 30.31
#